data_AF-D8QEM3-F1
#
_entry.id   AF-D8QEM3-F1
#
_cell.length_a   1.000
_cell.length_b   1.000
_cell.length_c   1.000
_cell.angle_alpha   90.00
_cell.angle_beta   90.00
_cell.angle_gamma   90.00
#
_symmetry.space_group_name_H-M   'P 1'
#
loop_
_entity.id
_entity.type
_entity.pdbx_description
1 polymer ?
#
loop_
_entity_poly.entity_id
_entity_poly.type
_entity_poly.pdbx_seq_one_letter_code
_entity_poly.pdbx_strand_id
1 'polypeptide(L)'
;MGSQHEFYLIAKIRPHGGGKATYRCIGALCAQWYHGSMPVSAARRAIQLFRVPDNAQIVQEELRAIDGKYGPHGREEPVIPHRPCPYTLFLLNLAVHSSFEPGDYFIAISGSHRAAGSAREGISRLGCTVFDVTEAGNPACSQNLGSPLRYLKETERRVYRSLQGKNESELDEYALYVKKLADFVSDVPVIEEEHLQETWSKSSNGDPSADGRLGAVEGSV
;
A
#
# COMPACT_ATOMS: atom_id res chain seq x y z
N MET A 1 21.64 -6.29 -4.46
CA MET A 1 20.71 -5.15 -4.49
C MET A 1 19.31 -5.74 -4.58
N GLY A 2 18.54 -5.70 -3.48
CA GLY A 2 17.24 -6.38 -3.39
C GLY A 2 16.09 -5.51 -3.89
N SER A 3 15.08 -6.13 -4.51
CA SER A 3 13.85 -5.45 -4.93
C SER A 3 13.14 -4.84 -3.73
N GLN A 4 12.82 -3.55 -3.83
CA GLN A 4 12.09 -2.81 -2.80
C GLN A 4 10.60 -2.76 -3.17
N HIS A 5 9.73 -2.93 -2.19
CA HIS A 5 8.28 -2.79 -2.37
C HIS A 5 7.68 -1.89 -1.29
N GLU A 6 6.84 -0.95 -1.69
CA GLU A 6 6.22 0.04 -0.79
C GLU A 6 4.76 -0.32 -0.52
N PHE A 7 4.38 -0.35 0.76
CA PHE A 7 3.02 -0.59 1.21
C PHE A 7 2.46 0.70 1.84
N TYR A 8 1.25 1.09 1.46
CA TYR A 8 0.58 2.29 1.94
C TYR A 8 -0.77 1.94 2.56
N LEU A 9 -1.10 2.63 3.66
CA LEU A 9 -2.40 2.61 4.30
C LEU A 9 -3.07 3.95 4.02
N ILE A 10 -4.26 3.90 3.43
CA ILE A 10 -5.11 5.08 3.21
C ILE A 10 -6.42 4.92 3.95
N ALA A 11 -6.98 6.05 4.39
CA ALA A 11 -8.32 6.10 4.95
C ALA A 11 -8.96 7.46 4.65
N LYS A 12 -10.29 7.48 4.57
CA LYS A 12 -11.07 8.70 4.41
C LYS A 12 -11.34 9.34 5.77
N ILE A 13 -10.70 10.49 6.02
CA ILE A 13 -10.79 11.21 7.30
C ILE A 13 -11.06 12.70 7.11
N ARG A 14 -11.73 13.32 8.08
CA ARG A 14 -12.02 14.75 8.08
C ARG A 14 -10.81 15.58 8.52
N PRO A 15 -10.56 16.76 7.93
CA PRO A 15 -9.57 17.70 8.42
C PRO A 15 -9.97 18.35 9.74
N HIS A 16 -8.96 18.84 10.45
CA HIS A 16 -9.12 19.79 11.54
C HIS A 16 -9.87 21.05 11.08
N GLY A 17 -10.67 21.63 11.97
CA GLY A 17 -11.51 22.79 11.68
C GLY A 17 -12.79 22.47 10.90
N GLY A 18 -13.03 21.18 10.60
CA GLY A 18 -14.20 20.73 9.84
C GLY A 18 -13.97 20.75 8.33
N GLY A 19 -14.86 20.10 7.58
CA GLY A 19 -14.77 19.98 6.13
C GLY A 19 -15.20 18.61 5.61
N LYS A 20 -15.12 18.43 4.29
CA LYS A 20 -15.40 17.15 3.64
C LYS A 20 -14.29 16.14 3.99
N ALA A 21 -14.68 14.91 4.33
CA ALA A 21 -13.73 13.83 4.52
C ALA A 21 -13.06 13.48 3.17
N THR A 22 -11.73 13.40 3.17
CA THR A 22 -10.91 13.09 1.99
C THR A 22 -9.98 11.91 2.30
N TYR A 23 -9.61 11.15 1.28
CA TYR A 23 -8.60 10.10 1.45
C TYR A 23 -7.24 10.67 1.82
N ARG A 24 -6.56 10.00 2.75
CA ARG A 24 -5.22 10.37 3.22
C ARG A 24 -4.38 9.15 3.52
N CYS A 25 -3.07 9.29 3.32
CA CYS A 25 -2.10 8.29 3.74
C CYS A 25 -1.89 8.39 5.27
N ILE A 26 -2.25 7.33 5.99
CA ILE A 26 -2.16 7.21 7.44
C ILE A 26 -1.00 6.32 7.90
N GLY A 27 -0.27 5.71 6.96
CA GLY A 27 0.90 4.91 7.25
C GLY A 27 1.54 4.38 5.98
N ALA A 28 2.86 4.16 6.04
CA ALA A 28 3.59 3.57 4.94
C ALA A 28 4.75 2.71 5.47
N LEU A 29 5.02 1.62 4.77
CA LEU A 29 6.03 0.63 5.09
C LEU A 29 6.81 0.28 3.81
N CYS A 30 8.12 0.35 3.88
CA CYS A 30 9.00 -0.05 2.80
C CYS A 30 9.68 -1.38 3.15
N ALA A 31 9.44 -2.43 2.36
CA ALA A 31 10.06 -3.74 2.53
C ALA A 31 11.19 -3.96 1.51
N GLN A 32 12.29 -4.56 1.96
CA GLN A 32 13.39 -4.98 1.11
C GLN A 32 13.26 -6.47 0.75
N TRP A 33 13.88 -6.86 -0.36
CA TRP A 33 13.92 -8.24 -0.87
C TRP A 33 12.53 -8.81 -1.22
N TYR A 34 11.57 -7.95 -1.55
CA TYR A 34 10.23 -8.34 -1.96
C TYR A 34 10.18 -8.56 -3.48
N HIS A 35 9.95 -9.79 -3.91
CA HIS A 35 9.92 -10.20 -5.32
C HIS A 35 8.88 -11.29 -5.56
N GLY A 36 8.64 -11.63 -6.83
CA GLY A 36 7.72 -12.70 -7.22
C GLY A 36 6.31 -12.51 -6.63
N SER A 37 5.81 -13.56 -5.97
CA SER A 37 4.47 -13.58 -5.36
C SER A 37 4.40 -13.04 -3.93
N MET A 38 5.52 -12.58 -3.36
CA MET A 38 5.55 -12.06 -1.99
C MET A 38 4.62 -10.86 -1.79
N PRO A 39 4.58 -9.82 -2.67
CA PRO A 39 3.67 -8.68 -2.49
C PRO A 39 2.20 -9.08 -2.44
N VAL A 40 1.78 -10.03 -3.28
CA VAL A 40 0.41 -10.55 -3.33
C VAL A 40 0.08 -11.34 -2.07
N SER A 41 1.00 -12.19 -1.62
CA SER A 41 0.84 -12.97 -0.40
C SER A 41 0.75 -12.07 0.83
N ALA A 42 1.58 -11.03 0.90
CA ALA A 42 1.53 -10.02 1.96
C ALA A 42 0.21 -9.23 1.96
N ALA A 43 -0.25 -8.81 0.78
CA ALA A 43 -1.53 -8.14 0.62
C ALA A 43 -2.69 -9.02 1.11
N ARG A 44 -2.69 -10.31 0.76
CA ARG A 44 -3.67 -11.28 1.25
C ARG A 44 -3.68 -11.39 2.77
N ARG A 45 -2.50 -11.53 3.38
CA ARG A 45 -2.38 -11.59 4.85
C ARG A 45 -2.85 -10.30 5.51
N ALA A 46 -2.52 -9.13 4.94
CA ALA A 46 -2.95 -7.84 5.48
C ALA A 46 -4.48 -7.72 5.47
N ILE A 47 -5.12 -8.06 4.35
CA ILE A 47 -6.58 -8.07 4.23
C ILE A 47 -7.23 -9.02 5.24
N GLN A 48 -6.67 -10.23 5.41
CA GLN A 48 -7.15 -11.18 6.40
C GLN A 48 -7.03 -10.64 7.82
N LEU A 49 -5.90 -10.02 8.17
CA LEU A 49 -5.68 -9.41 9.48
C LEU A 49 -6.65 -8.26 9.74
N PHE A 50 -6.93 -7.40 8.75
CA PHE A 50 -7.90 -6.32 8.90
C PHE A 50 -9.34 -6.84 9.03
N ARG A 51 -9.70 -7.93 8.35
CA ARG A 51 -11.05 -8.53 8.42
C ARG A 51 -11.35 -9.23 9.76
N VAL A 52 -10.35 -9.55 10.58
CA VAL A 52 -10.60 -10.10 11.93
C VAL A 52 -11.40 -9.08 12.75
N PRO A 53 -12.58 -9.42 13.31
CA PRO A 53 -13.48 -8.45 13.96
C PRO A 53 -12.81 -7.59 15.03
N ASP A 54 -12.00 -8.19 15.89
CA ASP A 54 -11.30 -7.47 16.97
C ASP A 54 -10.28 -6.47 16.40
N ASN A 55 -9.51 -6.90 15.39
CA ASN A 55 -8.56 -6.04 14.71
C ASN A 55 -9.28 -4.88 13.99
N ALA A 56 -10.37 -5.19 13.28
CA ALA A 56 -11.18 -4.21 12.58
C ALA A 56 -11.72 -3.14 13.54
N GLN A 57 -12.19 -3.55 14.72
CA GLN A 57 -12.68 -2.64 15.74
C GLN A 57 -11.57 -1.71 16.23
N ILE A 58 -10.37 -2.23 16.53
CA ILE A 58 -9.25 -1.40 16.98
C ILE A 58 -8.82 -0.41 15.89
N VAL A 59 -8.73 -0.86 14.62
CA VAL A 59 -8.42 0.02 13.48
C VAL A 59 -9.46 1.14 13.36
N GLN A 60 -10.75 0.82 13.50
CA GLN A 60 -11.80 1.84 13.47
C GLN A 60 -11.70 2.86 14.61
N GLU A 61 -11.33 2.42 15.81
CA GLU A 61 -11.09 3.34 16.92
C GLU A 61 -9.87 4.24 16.68
N GLU A 62 -8.79 3.72 16.07
CA GLU A 62 -7.66 4.56 15.66
C GLU A 62 -8.08 5.61 14.62
N LEU A 63 -8.92 5.24 13.64
CA LEU A 63 -9.45 6.18 12.65
C LEU A 63 -10.32 7.26 13.29
N ARG A 64 -11.21 6.88 14.22
CA ARG A 64 -12.04 7.83 14.99
C ARG A 64 -11.19 8.79 15.80
N ALA A 65 -10.09 8.31 16.39
CA ALA A 65 -9.20 9.13 17.21
C ALA A 65 -8.44 10.21 16.41
N ILE A 66 -8.26 10.01 15.10
CA ILE A 66 -7.56 10.97 14.22
C ILE A 66 -8.51 11.80 13.36
N ASP A 67 -9.77 11.41 13.27
CA ASP A 67 -10.80 12.10 12.48
C ASP A 67 -11.04 13.52 13.00
N GLY A 68 -10.89 14.52 12.12
CA GLY A 68 -11.03 15.93 12.48
C GLY A 68 -9.91 16.49 13.36
N LYS A 69 -8.83 15.74 13.60
CA LYS A 69 -7.76 16.16 14.51
C LYS A 69 -6.62 16.89 13.81
N TYR A 70 -6.31 16.52 12.57
CA TYR A 70 -5.11 16.98 11.86
C TYR A 70 -5.44 17.81 10.62
N GLY A 71 -4.54 18.72 10.28
CA GLY A 71 -4.59 19.55 9.08
C GLY A 71 -4.71 18.69 7.81
N PRO A 72 -5.16 19.28 6.68
CA PRO A 72 -5.55 18.50 5.53
C PRO A 72 -4.39 17.80 4.82
N HIS A 73 -3.15 18.30 4.93
CA HIS A 73 -1.96 17.70 4.28
C HIS A 73 -0.69 17.85 5.11
N GLY A 74 0.16 16.81 5.08
CA GLY A 74 1.58 16.87 5.46
C GLY A 74 1.91 17.74 6.68
N ARG A 75 2.43 18.95 6.41
CA ARG A 75 2.93 19.92 7.40
C ARG A 75 1.91 21.00 7.80
N GLU A 76 0.66 20.92 7.33
CA GLU A 76 -0.38 21.86 7.73
C GLU A 76 -0.82 21.60 9.17
N GLU A 77 -0.92 22.64 9.98
CA GLU A 77 -1.30 22.54 11.40
C GLU A 77 -2.81 22.24 11.56
N PRO A 78 -3.20 21.35 12.50
CA PRO A 78 -2.35 20.54 13.35
C PRO A 78 -1.64 19.42 12.59
N VAL A 79 -0.31 19.34 12.67
CA VAL A 79 0.48 18.38 11.87
C VAL A 79 0.12 16.94 12.22
N ILE A 80 -0.06 16.09 11.19
CA ILE A 80 -0.27 14.66 11.38
C ILE A 80 1.01 14.01 11.94
N PRO A 81 0.95 13.26 13.05
CA PRO A 81 2.13 12.60 13.59
C PRO A 81 2.64 11.56 12.59
N HIS A 82 3.92 11.19 12.74
CA HIS A 82 4.54 10.19 11.85
C HIS A 82 3.80 8.84 11.83
N ARG A 83 3.14 8.47 12.93
CA ARG A 83 2.39 7.22 13.09
C ARG A 83 1.04 7.52 13.76
N PRO A 84 0.03 7.99 13.01
CA PRO A 84 -1.27 8.35 13.55
C PRO A 84 -2.09 7.12 13.98
N CYS A 85 -1.84 5.97 13.33
CA CYS A 85 -2.51 4.69 13.59
C CYS A 85 -1.46 3.58 13.83
N PRO A 86 -0.83 3.54 15.01
CA PRO A 86 0.26 2.60 15.31
C PRO A 86 -0.16 1.12 15.21
N TYR A 87 -1.38 0.75 15.63
CA TYR A 87 -1.85 -0.62 15.58
C TYR A 87 -2.16 -1.06 14.14
N THR A 88 -2.79 -0.20 13.35
CA THR A 88 -3.03 -0.45 11.92
C THR A 88 -1.71 -0.68 11.17
N LEU A 89 -0.70 0.14 11.46
CA LEU A 89 0.64 -0.01 10.89
C LEU A 89 1.35 -1.28 11.39
N PHE A 90 1.11 -1.68 12.64
CA PHE A 90 1.60 -2.94 13.20
C PHE A 90 1.01 -4.15 12.46
N LEU A 91 -0.30 -4.17 12.16
CA LEU A 91 -0.92 -5.25 11.39
C LEU A 91 -0.32 -5.37 10.00
N LEU A 92 -0.09 -4.25 9.32
CA LEU A 92 0.59 -4.24 8.02
C LEU A 92 2.02 -4.79 8.14
N ASN A 93 2.77 -4.36 9.15
CA ASN A 93 4.11 -4.86 9.41
C ASN A 93 4.11 -6.39 9.65
N LEU A 94 3.14 -6.89 10.43
CA LEU A 94 2.96 -8.32 10.67
C LEU A 94 2.68 -9.07 9.37
N ALA A 95 1.80 -8.55 8.50
CA ALA A 95 1.46 -9.17 7.22
C ALA A 95 2.65 -9.26 6.24
N VAL A 96 3.52 -8.25 6.25
CA VAL A 96 4.67 -8.13 5.36
C VAL A 96 5.83 -9.02 5.82
N HIS A 97 6.03 -9.19 7.12
CA HIS A 97 7.19 -9.91 7.66
C HIS A 97 6.90 -11.33 8.14
N SER A 98 5.64 -11.68 8.40
CA SER A 98 5.27 -13.05 8.79
C SER A 98 5.00 -13.88 7.53
N SER A 99 5.77 -14.95 7.33
CA SER A 99 5.31 -16.04 6.47
C SER A 99 4.75 -17.17 7.32
N PHE A 100 3.58 -17.65 6.94
CA PHE A 100 2.95 -18.83 7.54
C PHE A 100 3.15 -20.07 6.65
N GLU A 101 3.89 -19.96 5.55
CA GLU A 101 4.20 -21.11 4.69
C GLU A 101 5.36 -21.92 5.29
N PRO A 102 5.22 -23.25 5.42
CA PRO A 102 6.26 -24.09 5.99
C PRO A 102 7.53 -24.03 5.13
N GLY A 103 8.62 -23.53 5.71
CA GLY A 103 9.92 -23.38 5.05
C GLY A 103 10.36 -21.94 4.79
N ASP A 104 9.46 -20.96 4.96
CA ASP A 104 9.83 -19.56 4.87
C ASP A 104 10.43 -19.07 6.19
N TYR A 105 11.67 -18.60 6.12
CA TYR A 105 12.35 -17.98 7.24
C TYR A 105 11.66 -16.65 7.60
N PHE A 106 11.49 -16.40 8.89
CA PHE A 106 11.11 -15.10 9.42
C PHE A 106 12.09 -14.05 8.89
N ILE A 107 11.66 -13.17 7.97
CA ILE A 107 12.54 -12.10 7.48
C ILE A 107 12.62 -11.06 8.59
N ALA A 108 13.74 -11.11 9.33
CA ALA A 108 14.09 -10.13 10.33
C ALA A 108 13.92 -8.69 9.78
N ILE A 109 13.19 -7.92 10.57
CA ILE A 109 12.79 -6.52 10.44
C ILE A 109 13.84 -5.67 9.68
N SER A 110 13.49 -5.24 8.47
CA SER A 110 14.07 -4.08 7.79
C SER A 110 12.95 -3.36 7.05
N GLY A 111 12.06 -2.76 7.84
CA GLY A 111 10.95 -1.96 7.38
C GLY A 111 11.17 -0.50 7.76
N SER A 112 11.39 0.39 6.80
CA SER A 112 11.42 1.82 7.08
C SER A 112 9.99 2.34 7.11
N HIS A 113 9.53 2.76 8.30
CA HIS A 113 8.26 3.48 8.44
C HIS A 113 8.41 4.88 7.84
N ARG A 114 7.47 5.28 6.99
CA ARG A 114 7.41 6.64 6.46
C ARG A 114 6.28 7.44 7.12
N ALA A 115 6.47 8.76 7.17
CA ALA A 115 5.51 9.68 7.77
C ALA A 115 4.14 9.60 7.07
N ALA A 116 3.06 9.68 7.84
CA ALA A 116 1.74 9.93 7.28
C ALA A 116 1.75 11.24 6.46
N GLY A 117 1.10 11.24 5.31
CA GLY A 117 1.16 12.35 4.37
C GLY A 117 2.49 12.53 3.62
N SER A 118 3.44 11.58 3.70
CA SER A 118 4.64 11.64 2.87
C SER A 118 4.23 11.65 1.40
N ALA A 119 4.51 12.78 0.75
CA ALA A 119 4.31 13.03 -0.66
C ALA A 119 4.99 11.98 -1.54
N ARG A 120 4.46 11.90 -2.76
CA ARG A 120 4.79 11.00 -3.88
C ARG A 120 6.23 11.17 -4.43
N GLU A 121 7.19 11.62 -3.63
CA GLU A 121 8.59 11.73 -4.06
C GLU A 121 9.20 10.33 -4.20
N GLY A 122 9.08 9.82 -5.42
CA GLY A 122 9.56 8.50 -5.80
C GLY A 122 8.62 7.39 -5.35
N ILE A 123 7.43 7.29 -5.98
CA ILE A 123 6.86 5.95 -6.19
C ILE A 123 7.98 5.16 -6.84
N SER A 124 8.52 4.18 -6.12
CA SER A 124 9.60 3.41 -6.71
C SER A 124 9.07 2.77 -7.99
N ARG A 125 9.84 2.81 -9.08
CA ARG A 125 9.55 2.02 -10.30
C ARG A 125 9.50 0.50 -10.02
N LEU A 126 9.66 0.09 -8.75
CA LEU A 126 9.93 -1.27 -8.28
C LEU A 126 8.68 -1.96 -7.70
N GLY A 127 7.60 -1.22 -7.44
CA GLY A 127 6.29 -1.79 -7.06
C GLY A 127 5.72 -1.20 -5.76
N CYS A 128 4.39 -1.06 -5.71
CA CYS A 128 3.70 -0.62 -4.51
C CYS A 128 2.33 -1.32 -4.31
N THR A 129 1.87 -1.38 -3.07
CA THR A 129 0.55 -1.85 -2.68
C THR A 129 -0.11 -0.82 -1.78
N VAL A 130 -1.37 -0.49 -2.06
CA VAL A 130 -2.16 0.46 -1.28
C VAL A 130 -3.35 -0.28 -0.70
N PHE A 131 -3.61 -0.10 0.60
CA PHE A 131 -4.80 -0.61 1.28
C PHE A 131 -5.67 0.55 1.72
N ASP A 132 -6.94 0.49 1.38
CA ASP A 132 -7.97 1.36 1.93
C ASP A 132 -8.60 0.67 3.13
N VAL A 133 -8.39 1.25 4.30
CA VAL A 133 -8.88 0.75 5.58
C VAL A 133 -9.99 1.64 6.16
N THR A 134 -10.58 2.53 5.35
CA THR A 134 -11.72 3.37 5.76
C THR A 134 -12.82 2.52 6.42
N GLU A 135 -13.12 1.37 5.82
CA GLU A 135 -13.95 0.33 6.41
C GLU A 135 -13.06 -0.89 6.73
N ALA A 136 -12.41 -0.90 7.90
CA ALA A 136 -11.46 -1.95 8.29
C ALA A 136 -11.98 -3.39 8.16
N GLY A 137 -13.28 -3.64 8.37
CA GLY A 137 -13.90 -4.97 8.19
C GLY A 137 -14.14 -5.37 6.72
N ASN A 138 -14.06 -4.41 5.80
CA ASN A 138 -14.19 -4.59 4.36
C ASN A 138 -13.10 -3.78 3.61
N PRO A 139 -11.81 -4.11 3.82
CA PRO A 139 -10.72 -3.33 3.26
C PRO A 139 -10.62 -3.54 1.75
N ALA A 140 -10.22 -2.50 1.02
CA ALA A 140 -9.92 -2.57 -0.39
C ALA A 140 -8.42 -2.50 -0.64
N CYS A 141 -7.96 -3.03 -1.78
CA CYS A 141 -6.53 -3.07 -2.12
C CYS A 141 -6.29 -2.65 -3.58
N SER A 142 -5.12 -2.06 -3.84
CA SER A 142 -4.59 -1.85 -5.19
C SER A 142 -3.09 -2.16 -5.22
N GLN A 143 -2.59 -2.73 -6.32
CA GLN A 143 -1.18 -2.96 -6.57
C GLN A 143 -0.76 -2.23 -7.84
N ASN A 144 0.42 -1.59 -7.82
CA ASN A 144 0.97 -0.74 -8.87
C ASN A 144 0.09 0.49 -9.22
N LEU A 145 0.59 1.69 -8.91
CA LEU A 145 -0.04 3.02 -9.14
C LEU A 145 -0.14 3.43 -10.64
N GLY A 146 -0.62 2.51 -11.48
CA GLY A 146 -0.86 2.70 -12.91
C GLY A 146 -1.65 1.57 -13.58
N SER A 147 -1.94 0.47 -12.87
CA SER A 147 -2.91 -0.53 -13.30
C SER A 147 -3.49 -1.14 -12.03
N PRO A 148 -4.74 -0.80 -11.65
CA PRO A 148 -5.36 -1.42 -10.51
C PRO A 148 -5.32 -2.95 -10.69
N LEU A 149 -5.36 -3.66 -9.56
CA LEU A 149 -5.63 -5.11 -9.51
C LEU A 149 -6.85 -5.54 -10.34
N ARG A 150 -7.69 -4.60 -10.79
CA ARG A 150 -8.82 -4.77 -11.71
C ARG A 150 -8.56 -5.69 -12.89
N TYR A 151 -7.33 -5.79 -13.40
CA TYR A 151 -7.08 -6.54 -14.62
C TYR A 151 -5.85 -7.45 -14.50
N LEU A 152 -6.12 -8.74 -14.38
CA LEU A 152 -5.23 -9.73 -15.00
C LEU A 152 -5.11 -9.35 -16.48
N LYS A 153 -3.89 -9.13 -16.96
CA LYS A 153 -3.61 -8.98 -18.39
C LYS A 153 -4.16 -10.21 -19.12
N GLU A 154 -4.50 -10.08 -20.40
CA GLU A 154 -5.02 -11.21 -21.18
C GLU A 154 -4.06 -12.41 -21.16
N THR A 155 -2.75 -12.15 -21.10
CA THR A 155 -1.71 -13.18 -20.89
C THR A 155 -1.86 -13.88 -19.54
N GLU A 156 -2.05 -13.14 -18.45
CA GLU A 156 -2.23 -13.68 -17.09
C GLU A 156 -3.58 -14.42 -16.98
N ARG A 157 -4.63 -13.95 -17.65
CA ARG A 157 -5.92 -14.67 -17.74
C ARG A 157 -5.77 -16.02 -18.43
N ARG A 158 -5.02 -16.06 -19.55
CA ARG A 158 -4.75 -17.31 -20.28
C ARG A 158 -3.94 -18.29 -19.43
N VAL A 159 -2.94 -17.78 -18.72
CA VAL A 159 -2.17 -18.57 -17.75
C VAL A 159 -3.13 -19.07 -16.66
N TYR A 160 -3.89 -18.22 -15.99
CA TYR A 160 -4.83 -18.65 -14.94
C TYR A 160 -5.81 -19.75 -15.40
N ARG A 161 -6.37 -19.64 -16.61
CA ARG A 161 -7.25 -20.68 -17.18
C ARG A 161 -6.53 -22.03 -17.34
N SER A 162 -5.24 -22.04 -17.70
CA SER A 162 -4.44 -23.26 -17.86
C SER A 162 -3.98 -23.86 -16.52
N LEU A 163 -4.17 -23.14 -15.41
CA LEU A 163 -3.82 -23.57 -14.05
C LEU A 163 -5.01 -24.17 -13.28
N GLN A 164 -6.22 -24.13 -13.84
CA GLN A 164 -7.41 -24.70 -13.21
C GLN A 164 -7.21 -26.21 -12.95
N GLY A 165 -7.37 -26.63 -11.69
CA GLY A 165 -7.18 -28.01 -11.27
C GLY A 165 -5.73 -28.44 -10.96
N LYS A 166 -4.74 -27.54 -11.10
CA LYS A 166 -3.34 -27.82 -10.74
C LYS A 166 -3.04 -27.49 -9.27
N ASN A 167 -2.24 -28.34 -8.64
CA ASN A 167 -1.75 -28.10 -7.29
C ASN A 167 -0.63 -27.05 -7.28
N GLU A 168 -0.49 -26.28 -6.19
CA GLU A 168 0.54 -25.23 -6.12
C GLU A 168 1.97 -25.77 -6.23
N SER A 169 2.22 -27.01 -5.76
CA SER A 169 3.52 -27.69 -5.87
C SER A 169 3.93 -28.03 -7.30
N GLU A 170 3.00 -27.96 -8.26
CA GLU A 170 3.23 -28.28 -9.68
C GLU A 170 3.46 -27.01 -10.52
N LEU A 171 3.43 -25.83 -9.89
CA LEU A 171 3.50 -24.54 -10.57
C LEU A 171 4.91 -23.97 -10.50
N ASP A 172 5.38 -23.42 -11.63
CA ASP A 172 6.52 -22.52 -11.58
C ASP A 172 6.16 -21.21 -10.85
N GLU A 173 7.18 -20.42 -10.52
CA GLU A 173 7.02 -19.19 -9.73
C GLU A 173 6.04 -18.19 -10.37
N TYR A 174 6.03 -18.09 -11.71
CA TYR A 174 5.16 -17.17 -12.44
C TYR A 174 3.71 -17.66 -12.47
N ALA A 175 3.50 -18.96 -12.70
CA ALA A 175 2.19 -19.58 -12.63
C ALA A 175 1.59 -19.48 -11.22
N LEU A 176 2.39 -19.72 -10.18
CA LEU A 176 1.97 -19.56 -8.80
C LEU A 176 1.59 -18.11 -8.48
N TYR A 177 2.38 -17.15 -8.96
CA TYR A 177 2.06 -15.72 -8.87
C TYR A 177 0.71 -15.39 -9.52
N VAL A 178 0.50 -15.82 -10.77
CA VAL A 178 -0.75 -15.56 -11.51
C VAL A 178 -1.95 -16.19 -10.80
N LYS A 179 -1.82 -17.41 -10.28
CA LYS A 179 -2.88 -18.08 -9.51
C LYS A 179 -3.21 -17.31 -8.22
N LYS A 180 -2.20 -17.01 -7.39
CA LYS A 180 -2.37 -16.22 -6.15
C LYS A 180 -2.97 -14.85 -6.43
N LEU A 181 -2.56 -14.19 -7.52
CA LEU A 181 -3.08 -12.90 -7.95
C LEU A 181 -4.55 -12.99 -8.36
N ALA A 182 -4.92 -13.95 -9.20
CA ALA A 182 -6.29 -14.15 -9.66
C ALA A 182 -7.26 -14.45 -8.49
N ASP A 183 -6.84 -15.31 -7.56
CA ASP A 183 -7.64 -15.65 -6.38
C ASP A 183 -7.73 -14.46 -5.41
N PHE A 184 -6.74 -13.56 -5.40
CA PHE A 184 -6.79 -12.34 -4.58
C PHE A 184 -7.72 -11.29 -5.18
N VAL A 185 -7.63 -11.04 -6.49
CA VAL A 185 -8.45 -10.04 -7.21
C VAL A 185 -9.94 -10.39 -7.20
N SER A 186 -10.28 -11.68 -7.11
CA SER A 186 -11.68 -12.13 -7.07
C SER A 186 -12.36 -11.95 -5.71
N ASP A 187 -11.62 -11.87 -4.61
CA ASP A 187 -12.16 -11.79 -3.24
C ASP A 187 -11.99 -10.41 -2.57
N VAL A 188 -11.09 -9.57 -3.10
CA VAL A 188 -10.74 -8.28 -2.46
C VAL A 188 -11.23 -7.11 -3.30
N PRO A 189 -12.03 -6.19 -2.73
CA PRO A 189 -12.44 -4.96 -3.42
C PRO A 189 -11.22 -4.16 -3.90
N VAL A 190 -11.34 -3.55 -5.08
CA VAL A 190 -10.26 -2.74 -5.64
C VAL A 190 -10.49 -1.27 -5.34
N ILE A 191 -9.43 -0.56 -4.95
CA ILE A 191 -9.48 0.89 -4.69
C ILE A 191 -9.73 1.63 -6.01
N GLU A 192 -10.71 2.53 -6.01
CA GLU A 192 -10.99 3.41 -7.14
C GLU A 192 -9.83 4.39 -7.40
N GLU A 193 -9.56 4.69 -8.67
CA GLU A 193 -8.45 5.57 -9.05
C GLU A 193 -8.61 6.98 -8.45
N GLU A 194 -9.84 7.48 -8.36
CA GLU A 194 -10.15 8.76 -7.75
C GLU A 194 -9.74 8.83 -6.27
N HIS A 195 -9.84 7.71 -5.53
CA HIS A 195 -9.42 7.65 -4.12
C HIS A 195 -7.89 7.77 -4.00
N LEU A 196 -7.17 7.12 -4.92
CA LEU A 196 -5.72 7.21 -5.00
C LEU A 196 -5.30 8.64 -5.39
N GLN A 197 -5.95 9.23 -6.39
CA GLN A 197 -5.66 10.61 -6.79
C GLN A 197 -5.94 11.60 -5.64
N GLU A 198 -7.07 11.48 -4.96
CA GLU A 198 -7.42 12.35 -3.82
C GLU A 198 -6.34 12.30 -2.73
N THR A 199 -5.82 11.11 -2.41
CA THR A 199 -4.78 10.89 -1.38
C THR A 199 -3.52 11.73 -1.59
N TRP A 200 -3.10 11.96 -2.85
CA TRP A 200 -1.82 12.62 -3.18
C TRP A 200 -1.95 13.89 -4.04
N SER A 201 -3.18 14.35 -4.32
CA SER A 201 -3.48 15.42 -5.31
C SER A 201 -2.86 16.81 -5.03
N LYS A 202 -2.32 17.08 -3.83
CA LYS A 202 -1.85 18.42 -3.45
C LYS A 202 -0.40 18.53 -3.02
N SER A 203 0.39 17.46 -3.06
CA SER A 203 1.82 17.55 -2.71
C SER A 203 2.70 18.20 -3.80
N SER A 204 2.13 18.62 -4.93
CA SER A 204 2.86 19.21 -6.07
C SER A 204 2.87 20.74 -6.09
N ASN A 205 2.15 21.42 -5.21
CA ASN A 205 2.09 22.88 -5.18
C ASN A 205 2.62 23.42 -3.85
N GLY A 206 3.94 23.61 -3.76
CA GLY A 206 4.56 24.45 -2.72
C GLY A 206 5.74 23.84 -1.99
N ASP A 207 6.82 23.49 -2.70
CA ASP A 207 8.14 23.45 -2.08
C ASP A 207 9.11 24.36 -2.87
N PRO A 208 9.39 25.59 -2.39
CA PRO A 208 10.41 26.46 -2.97
C PRO A 208 11.84 25.98 -2.70
N SER A 209 12.04 24.89 -1.96
CA SER A 209 13.39 24.37 -1.65
C SER A 209 13.94 23.39 -2.69
N ALA A 210 13.20 23.12 -3.76
CA ALA A 210 13.61 22.25 -4.87
C ALA A 210 14.48 22.96 -5.94
N ASP A 211 15.10 24.09 -5.62
CA ASP A 211 16.10 24.71 -6.49
C ASP A 211 17.51 24.25 -6.08
N GLY A 212 17.90 23.10 -6.64
CA GLY A 212 19.08 22.35 -6.23
C GLY A 212 19.78 21.65 -7.41
N ARG A 213 20.14 22.44 -8.43
CA ARG A 213 21.20 22.16 -9.43
C ARG A 213 21.03 20.92 -10.30
N LEU A 214 20.30 21.07 -11.40
CA LEU A 214 20.74 20.48 -12.67
C LEU A 214 21.53 21.53 -13.44
N GLY A 215 22.84 21.55 -13.20
CA GLY A 215 23.77 22.25 -14.08
C GLY A 215 23.72 21.59 -15.46
N ALA A 216 23.21 22.33 -16.44
CA ALA A 216 23.31 21.99 -17.84
C ALA A 216 24.80 21.81 -18.20
N VAL A 217 25.18 20.59 -18.55
CA VAL A 217 26.38 20.35 -19.36
C VAL A 217 25.89 20.30 -20.80
N GLU A 218 25.87 21.46 -21.45
CA GLU A 218 25.92 21.55 -22.91
C GLU A 218 27.29 22.11 -23.28
N GLY A 219 28.10 21.28 -23.94
CA GLY A 219 29.32 21.71 -24.58
C GLY A 219 29.02 22.29 -25.96
N SER A 220 29.65 23.42 -26.30
CA SER A 220 30.39 23.64 -27.56
C SER A 220 30.77 25.12 -27.70
N VAL A 221 32.08 25.41 -27.61
CA VAL A 221 32.92 25.86 -28.74
C VAL A 221 34.30 25.24 -28.53
#